data_AF-A0A9D5AMT1-F1
#
_entry.id   AF-A0A9D5AMT1-F1
#
_cell.length_a   1.000
_cell.length_b   1.000
_cell.length_c   1.000
_cell.angle_alpha   90.00
_cell.angle_beta   90.00
_cell.angle_gamma   90.00
#
_symmetry.space_group_name_H-M   'P 1'
#
loop_
_entity.id
_entity.type
_entity.pdbx_description
1 polymer ?
#
loop_
_entity_poly.entity_id
_entity_poly.type
_entity_poly.pdbx_seq_one_letter_code
_entity_poly.pdbx_strand_id
1 'polypeptide(L)'
;MASTHRICKHDVFLSFRGTDTRNTFTDHLYHHLIKKGISVFKDDQNLQKGESISPQLLQAIRDSRVSIVVFSKAYSESKWCLDEIADIAECHEQLMQTAIPVFYDVNPSHVRKQSGVFKSAFDSYTKLFTSDLDKVDRWRRALTHFANLVGFDVRNKPEFTEIEKIVQAVIKALNHKFSGFSSDLVGMQPRVQELEKLLKLNSKEDDFRVLGIWGMGGVGKTTHATVLYDRISYQFDARGFISNTSKIYMEGGVVAVQKQILRQTLDERNLDSYDTCEIAGIMLNRLHSSIKVLLVLDNVDQLEQLQELGINPNLLWSGSRIIITTRDEHILRVYGADTVHKVPMLNSNDACELFRTRAFKGEDQSSDCVELIPEILKYAQNLPLAIKVIGSFLCTRDATQWRDALDRLKNNPDSKIMDVLQMSVDGLQHEEKEIFLHIACFFKGEREVYVNRILDACGLHPRIGIQRILEKSLITIKNQEIHMHDMLQKLGKKIVRHRFPEEPGSWSRLWQYHDFYQVLTTETVISYVSQTRGCNCNLYLLSEFNLCGVIWGEMIIIIYYWYSFIYHFDYLLVFTFLPIFPRISSWSSFQLTFILETSFKQGTLRKPITM
;
A
#
# COMPACT_ATOMS: atom_id res chain seq x y z
N MET A 1 -29.61 -11.11 10.04
CA MET A 1 -29.00 -10.97 11.38
C MET A 1 -27.56 -10.57 11.17
N ALA A 2 -27.23 -9.31 11.44
CA ALA A 2 -25.86 -8.82 11.35
C ALA A 2 -25.01 -9.53 12.42
N SER A 3 -23.91 -10.19 12.04
CA SER A 3 -22.95 -10.68 13.02
C SER A 3 -22.27 -9.45 13.63
N THR A 4 -22.69 -9.06 14.83
CA THR A 4 -21.95 -8.11 15.66
C THR A 4 -20.55 -8.69 15.88
N HIS A 5 -19.56 -8.13 15.19
CA HIS A 5 -18.17 -8.51 15.39
C HIS A 5 -17.79 -8.21 16.84
N ARG A 6 -17.63 -9.26 17.64
CA ARG A 6 -17.14 -9.15 19.02
C ARG A 6 -15.72 -8.58 18.99
N ILE A 7 -15.53 -7.40 19.56
CA ILE A 7 -14.22 -6.77 19.69
C ILE A 7 -13.51 -7.44 20.87
N CYS A 8 -12.60 -8.37 20.58
CA CYS A 8 -11.73 -8.98 21.58
C CYS A 8 -10.46 -8.13 21.74
N LYS A 9 -10.03 -7.89 22.99
CA LYS A 9 -8.81 -7.12 23.31
C LYS A 9 -7.54 -7.98 23.28
N HIS A 10 -7.70 -9.28 23.57
CA HIS A 10 -6.60 -10.23 23.64
C HIS A 10 -6.90 -11.41 22.69
N ASP A 11 -5.84 -11.99 22.13
CA ASP A 11 -5.97 -13.23 21.36
C ASP A 11 -6.05 -14.43 22.30
N VAL A 12 -5.20 -14.47 23.33
CA VAL A 12 -5.08 -15.59 24.27
C VAL A 12 -5.18 -15.13 25.72
N PHE A 13 -5.96 -15.86 26.52
CA PHE A 13 -5.91 -15.84 27.99
C PHE A 13 -5.15 -17.06 28.51
N LEU A 14 -4.18 -16.89 29.41
CA LEU A 14 -3.46 -17.99 30.06
C LEU A 14 -3.93 -18.17 31.52
N SER A 15 -4.60 -19.29 31.82
CA SER A 15 -4.86 -19.74 33.19
C SER A 15 -3.85 -20.81 33.59
N PHE A 16 -3.22 -20.64 34.75
CA PHE A 16 -2.18 -21.53 35.25
C PHE A 16 -1.99 -21.37 36.75
N ARG A 17 -1.36 -22.36 37.38
CA ARG A 17 -0.97 -22.25 38.79
C ARG A 17 0.36 -21.53 38.90
N GLY A 18 0.32 -20.30 39.41
CA GLY A 18 1.51 -19.45 39.51
C GLY A 18 2.70 -20.05 40.28
N THR A 19 2.46 -20.87 41.31
CA THR A 19 3.55 -21.52 42.07
C THR A 19 4.25 -22.63 41.30
N ASP A 20 3.61 -23.20 40.27
CA ASP A 20 4.04 -24.45 39.65
C ASP A 20 4.75 -24.18 38.31
N THR A 21 4.17 -23.32 37.48
CA THR A 21 4.58 -23.17 36.07
C THR A 21 4.95 -21.75 35.65
N ARG A 22 4.80 -20.74 36.54
CA ARG A 22 4.94 -19.32 36.19
C ARG A 22 6.27 -18.97 35.56
N ASN A 23 7.36 -19.52 36.10
CA ASN A 23 8.75 -19.23 35.68
C ASN A 23 9.36 -20.40 34.90
N THR A 24 8.55 -21.35 34.46
CA THR A 24 8.98 -22.54 33.73
C THR A 24 8.13 -22.69 32.47
N PHE A 25 7.33 -23.74 32.36
CA PHE A 25 6.54 -24.05 31.17
C PHE A 25 5.63 -22.90 30.70
N THR A 26 4.91 -22.24 31.62
CA THR A 26 4.02 -21.13 31.25
C THR A 26 4.80 -19.92 30.75
N ASP A 27 5.95 -19.62 31.33
CA ASP A 27 6.79 -18.52 30.87
C ASP A 27 7.29 -18.76 29.45
N HIS A 28 7.74 -19.99 29.19
CA HIS A 28 8.23 -20.39 27.87
C HIS A 28 7.10 -20.33 26.83
N LEU A 29 5.91 -20.85 27.17
CA LEU A 29 4.72 -20.79 26.31
C LEU A 29 4.31 -19.33 26.01
N TYR A 30 4.27 -18.48 27.03
CA TYR A 30 3.95 -17.06 26.90
C TYR A 30 4.88 -16.35 25.92
N HIS A 31 6.20 -16.51 26.09
CA HIS A 31 7.18 -15.88 25.20
C HIS A 31 7.11 -16.44 23.76
N HIS A 32 6.79 -17.72 23.56
CA HIS A 32 6.62 -18.28 22.22
C HIS A 32 5.37 -17.72 21.51
N LEU A 33 4.26 -17.53 22.23
CA LEU A 33 3.06 -16.90 21.68
C LEU A 33 3.33 -15.44 21.27
N ILE A 34 3.98 -14.65 22.13
CA ILE A 34 4.37 -13.27 21.82
C ILE A 34 5.35 -13.22 20.65
N LYS A 35 6.32 -14.12 20.60
CA LYS A 35 7.26 -14.23 19.47
C LYS A 35 6.54 -14.50 18.16
N LYS A 36 5.36 -15.13 18.17
CA LYS A 36 4.51 -15.30 16.97
C LYS A 36 3.56 -14.14 16.71
N GLY A 37 3.58 -13.08 17.52
CA GLY A 37 2.77 -11.87 17.35
C GLY A 37 1.36 -11.98 17.91
N ILE A 38 1.14 -12.93 18.83
CA ILE A 38 -0.16 -13.17 19.46
C ILE A 38 -0.27 -12.30 20.71
N SER A 39 -1.38 -11.55 20.83
CA SER A 39 -1.67 -10.76 22.03
C SER A 39 -2.10 -11.68 23.18
N VAL A 40 -1.26 -11.82 24.20
CA VAL A 40 -1.51 -12.73 25.33
C VAL A 40 -1.76 -11.95 26.62
N PHE A 41 -2.90 -12.22 27.26
CA PHE A 41 -3.12 -11.88 28.66
C PHE A 41 -2.54 -12.99 29.53
N LYS A 42 -1.40 -12.72 30.17
CA LYS A 42 -0.83 -13.55 31.23
C LYS A 42 -1.21 -12.94 32.56
N ASP A 43 -1.82 -13.72 33.44
CA ASP A 43 -2.08 -13.28 34.82
C ASP A 43 -0.75 -13.16 35.60
N ASP A 44 -0.07 -12.03 35.39
CA ASP A 44 1.27 -11.73 35.91
C ASP A 44 1.24 -10.73 37.08
N GLN A 45 0.05 -10.28 37.51
CA GLN A 45 -0.02 -9.35 38.61
C GLN A 45 -0.02 -10.06 39.96
N ASN A 46 0.80 -9.52 40.85
CA ASN A 46 0.65 -9.62 42.31
C ASN A 46 -0.68 -8.97 42.77
N LEU A 47 -1.81 -9.27 42.12
CA LEU A 47 -3.14 -8.84 42.53
C LEU A 47 -3.36 -9.40 43.93
N GLN A 48 -3.68 -8.47 44.84
CA GLN A 48 -3.78 -8.72 46.27
C GLN A 48 -4.58 -9.98 46.55
N LYS A 49 -3.99 -10.89 47.33
CA LYS A 49 -4.64 -12.08 47.89
C LYS A 49 -6.01 -11.70 48.47
N GLY A 50 -7.09 -12.10 47.81
CA GLY A 50 -8.48 -11.88 48.22
C GLY A 50 -9.42 -12.80 47.44
N GLU A 51 -10.48 -13.28 48.08
CA GLU A 51 -11.16 -14.56 47.79
C GLU A 51 -12.13 -14.60 46.58
N SER A 52 -12.01 -13.69 45.60
CA SER A 52 -12.81 -13.74 44.35
C SER A 52 -12.11 -13.09 43.16
N ILE A 53 -12.40 -13.60 41.95
CA ILE A 53 -11.92 -13.04 40.67
C ILE A 53 -12.30 -11.57 40.57
N SER A 54 -11.32 -10.72 40.26
CA SER A 54 -11.61 -9.31 40.03
C SER A 54 -12.49 -9.15 38.77
N PRO A 55 -13.44 -8.20 38.75
CA PRO A 55 -14.25 -7.93 37.56
C PRO A 55 -13.41 -7.69 36.29
N GLN A 56 -12.18 -7.20 36.46
CA GLN A 56 -11.21 -6.97 35.41
C GLN A 56 -10.70 -8.28 34.78
N LEU A 57 -10.42 -9.30 35.59
CA LEU A 57 -9.96 -10.60 35.11
C LEU A 57 -11.08 -11.36 34.39
N LEU A 58 -12.30 -11.32 34.92
CA LEU A 58 -13.47 -11.90 34.27
C LEU A 58 -13.74 -11.21 32.93
N GLN A 59 -13.55 -9.89 32.86
CA GLN A 59 -13.59 -9.15 31.60
C GLN A 59 -12.46 -9.57 30.66
N ALA A 60 -11.24 -9.81 31.15
CA ALA A 60 -10.13 -10.28 30.31
C ALA A 60 -10.39 -11.67 29.72
N ILE A 61 -10.98 -12.59 30.49
CA ILE A 61 -11.44 -13.91 29.99
C ILE A 61 -12.47 -13.69 28.87
N ARG A 62 -13.47 -12.85 29.09
CA ARG A 62 -14.49 -12.53 28.08
C ARG A 62 -13.93 -11.78 26.87
N ASP A 63 -12.92 -10.95 27.05
CA ASP A 63 -12.30 -10.16 25.97
C ASP A 63 -11.24 -10.96 25.20
N SER A 64 -11.05 -12.24 25.51
CA SER A 64 -10.10 -13.14 24.85
C SER A 64 -10.78 -14.05 23.82
N ARG A 65 -10.04 -14.49 22.80
CA ARG A 65 -10.57 -15.36 21.73
C ARG A 65 -10.29 -16.84 21.98
N VAL A 66 -9.13 -17.12 22.56
CA VAL A 66 -8.66 -18.44 22.94
C VAL A 66 -8.28 -18.41 24.42
N SER A 67 -8.63 -19.45 25.17
CA SER A 67 -8.22 -19.64 26.56
C SER A 67 -7.38 -20.90 26.68
N ILE A 68 -6.16 -20.79 27.19
CA ILE A 68 -5.28 -21.93 27.45
C ILE A 68 -5.26 -22.17 28.96
N VAL A 69 -5.55 -23.40 29.37
CA VAL A 69 -5.55 -23.80 30.79
C VAL A 69 -4.44 -24.80 31.02
N VAL A 70 -3.41 -24.41 31.78
CA VAL A 70 -2.27 -25.25 32.12
C VAL A 70 -2.51 -25.93 33.47
N PHE A 71 -2.92 -27.20 33.42
CA PHE A 71 -3.11 -28.03 34.60
C PHE A 71 -1.76 -28.54 35.13
N SER A 72 -1.45 -28.18 36.37
CA SER A 72 -0.29 -28.64 37.14
C SER A 72 -0.71 -29.37 38.41
N LYS A 73 0.24 -30.01 39.11
CA LYS A 73 -0.04 -30.87 40.26
C LYS A 73 -0.80 -30.16 41.38
N ALA A 74 -0.49 -28.90 41.66
CA ALA A 74 -1.13 -28.10 42.71
C ALA A 74 -2.18 -27.11 42.16
N TYR A 75 -2.62 -27.26 40.91
CA TYR A 75 -3.63 -26.37 40.31
C TYR A 75 -4.91 -26.32 41.13
N SER A 76 -5.41 -27.47 41.59
CA SER A 76 -6.61 -27.57 42.42
C SER A 76 -6.48 -27.01 43.82
N GLU A 77 -5.28 -26.69 44.30
CA GLU A 77 -5.11 -26.09 45.64
C GLU A 77 -5.47 -24.60 45.64
N SER A 78 -5.60 -23.98 44.46
CA SER A 78 -5.93 -22.58 44.30
C SER A 78 -7.41 -22.39 43.99
N LYS A 79 -8.16 -21.86 44.97
CA LYS A 79 -9.56 -21.43 44.74
C LYS A 79 -9.67 -20.47 43.55
N TRP A 80 -8.67 -19.62 43.36
CA TRP A 80 -8.59 -18.67 42.24
C TRP A 80 -8.53 -19.38 40.88
N CYS A 81 -7.60 -20.33 40.69
CA CYS A 81 -7.53 -21.11 39.46
C CYS A 81 -8.83 -21.90 39.20
N LEU A 82 -9.50 -22.37 40.25
CA LEU A 82 -10.79 -23.07 40.15
C LEU A 82 -11.95 -22.15 39.78
N ASP A 83 -11.98 -20.93 40.31
CA ASP A 83 -12.95 -19.91 39.89
C ASP A 83 -12.68 -19.50 38.42
N GLU A 84 -11.42 -19.40 38.00
CA GLU A 84 -11.05 -19.01 36.62
C GLU A 84 -11.55 -20.04 35.61
N ILE A 85 -11.24 -21.32 35.84
CA ILE A 85 -11.67 -22.36 34.91
C ILE A 85 -13.19 -22.48 34.84
N ALA A 86 -13.91 -22.21 35.94
CA ALA A 86 -15.37 -22.17 35.91
C ALA A 86 -15.89 -21.04 35.02
N ASP A 87 -15.31 -19.85 35.11
CA ASP A 87 -15.69 -18.71 34.26
C ASP A 87 -15.29 -18.93 32.79
N ILE A 88 -14.14 -19.56 32.53
CA ILE A 88 -13.73 -19.93 31.16
C ILE A 88 -14.69 -21.00 30.61
N ALA A 89 -15.12 -21.99 31.41
CA ALA A 89 -16.09 -22.99 30.98
C ALA A 89 -17.41 -22.35 30.53
N GLU A 90 -17.91 -21.39 31.31
CA GLU A 90 -19.11 -20.63 30.95
C GLU A 90 -18.90 -19.82 29.67
N CYS A 91 -17.75 -19.18 29.50
CA CYS A 91 -17.43 -18.46 28.25
C CYS A 91 -17.29 -19.39 27.04
N HIS A 92 -16.73 -20.58 27.22
CA HIS A 92 -16.61 -21.60 26.18
C HIS A 92 -18.00 -22.04 25.70
N GLU A 93 -18.91 -22.35 26.62
CA GLU A 93 -20.25 -22.84 26.31
C GLU A 93 -21.18 -21.73 25.78
N GLN A 94 -21.20 -20.56 26.41
CA GLN A 94 -22.14 -19.48 26.05
C GLN A 94 -21.66 -18.65 24.85
N LEU A 95 -20.34 -18.51 24.69
CA LEU A 95 -19.76 -17.57 23.73
C LEU A 95 -18.93 -18.26 22.65
N MET A 96 -18.93 -19.60 22.61
CA MET A 96 -18.16 -20.42 21.65
C MET A 96 -16.67 -20.05 21.61
N GLN A 97 -16.13 -19.55 22.72
CA GLN A 97 -14.71 -19.21 22.86
C GLN A 97 -13.87 -20.48 22.70
N THR A 98 -12.73 -20.46 22.02
CA THR A 98 -11.91 -21.68 21.93
C THR A 98 -11.15 -21.93 23.24
N ALA A 99 -11.18 -23.15 23.75
CA ALA A 99 -10.48 -23.53 24.98
C ALA A 99 -9.50 -24.69 24.71
N ILE A 100 -8.26 -24.56 25.19
CA ILE A 100 -7.18 -25.54 24.98
C ILE A 100 -6.62 -25.97 26.35
N PRO A 101 -6.93 -27.20 26.82
CA PRO A 101 -6.33 -27.72 28.03
C PRO A 101 -4.91 -28.27 27.76
N VAL A 102 -3.98 -27.95 28.65
CA VAL A 102 -2.59 -28.45 28.64
C VAL A 102 -2.35 -29.16 29.97
N PHE A 103 -1.96 -30.44 29.90
CA PHE A 103 -1.72 -31.27 31.08
C PHE A 103 -0.22 -31.37 31.35
N TYR A 104 0.28 -30.47 32.20
CA TYR A 104 1.68 -30.36 32.59
C TYR A 104 1.94 -31.19 33.85
N ASP A 105 2.64 -32.31 33.68
CA ASP A 105 2.97 -33.22 34.79
C ASP A 105 1.78 -33.77 35.60
N VAL A 106 0.58 -33.75 35.00
CA VAL A 106 -0.67 -34.26 35.58
C VAL A 106 -1.37 -35.19 34.60
N ASN A 107 -1.88 -36.31 35.11
CA ASN A 107 -2.70 -37.20 34.31
C ASN A 107 -4.06 -36.56 34.02
N PRO A 108 -4.50 -36.44 32.75
CA PRO A 108 -5.83 -35.94 32.42
C PRO A 108 -6.96 -36.65 33.19
N SER A 109 -6.81 -37.94 33.53
CA SER A 109 -7.80 -38.67 34.34
C SER A 109 -7.91 -38.17 35.77
N HIS A 110 -6.83 -37.65 36.35
CA HIS A 110 -6.83 -37.04 37.68
C HIS A 110 -7.61 -35.74 37.67
N VAL A 111 -7.44 -34.91 36.63
CA VAL A 111 -8.22 -33.68 36.44
C VAL A 111 -9.70 -34.01 36.21
N ARG A 112 -10.00 -34.97 35.32
CA ARG A 112 -11.36 -35.36 34.95
C ARG A 112 -12.18 -35.92 36.10
N LYS A 113 -11.58 -36.76 36.93
CA LYS A 113 -12.26 -37.45 38.04
C LYS A 113 -11.99 -36.79 39.39
N GLN A 114 -11.28 -35.66 39.40
CA GLN A 114 -10.74 -35.00 40.60
C GLN A 114 -10.12 -36.00 41.59
N SER A 115 -9.26 -36.86 41.04
CA SER A 115 -8.61 -37.98 41.75
C SER A 115 -7.09 -37.80 41.79
N GLY A 116 -6.35 -38.70 42.45
CA GLY A 116 -4.90 -38.59 42.58
C GLY A 116 -4.49 -37.28 43.25
N VAL A 117 -3.64 -36.49 42.59
CA VAL A 117 -3.12 -35.21 43.11
C VAL A 117 -4.20 -34.14 43.34
N PHE A 118 -5.38 -34.26 42.72
CA PHE A 118 -6.48 -33.30 42.91
C PHE A 118 -7.41 -33.69 44.07
N LYS A 119 -7.32 -34.93 44.58
CA LYS A 119 -8.28 -35.48 45.54
C LYS A 119 -8.28 -34.75 46.87
N SER A 120 -7.09 -34.53 47.45
CA SER A 120 -6.93 -33.91 48.77
C SER A 120 -7.54 -32.50 48.84
N ALA A 121 -7.37 -31.71 47.78
CA ALA A 121 -7.95 -30.37 47.67
C ALA A 121 -9.48 -30.44 47.66
N PHE A 122 -10.08 -31.29 46.82
CA PHE A 122 -11.54 -31.42 46.75
C PHE A 122 -12.16 -32.06 48.00
N ASP A 123 -11.48 -32.99 48.66
CA ASP A 123 -11.91 -33.53 49.96
C ASP A 123 -11.94 -32.41 51.02
N SER A 124 -10.98 -31.48 50.96
CA SER A 124 -10.92 -30.32 51.85
C SER A 124 -12.01 -29.29 51.54
N TYR A 125 -12.24 -28.96 50.27
CA TYR A 125 -13.29 -28.01 49.88
C TYR A 125 -14.70 -28.54 50.18
N THR A 126 -14.94 -29.83 50.00
CA THR A 126 -16.23 -30.45 50.37
C THR A 126 -16.54 -30.27 51.87
N LYS A 127 -15.50 -30.25 52.72
CA LYS A 127 -15.65 -30.01 54.18
C LYS A 127 -15.71 -28.54 54.56
N LEU A 128 -15.04 -27.66 53.81
CA LEU A 128 -14.97 -26.22 54.07
C LEU A 128 -16.23 -25.47 53.58
N PHE A 129 -16.82 -25.93 52.47
CA PHE A 129 -17.97 -25.29 51.82
C PHE A 129 -19.26 -26.11 51.97
N THR A 130 -19.48 -26.70 53.15
CA THR A 130 -20.66 -27.52 53.44
C THR A 130 -21.99 -26.77 53.22
N SER A 131 -21.97 -25.44 53.33
CA SER A 131 -23.11 -24.54 53.08
C SER A 131 -23.19 -23.98 51.64
N ASP A 132 -22.18 -24.23 50.80
CA ASP A 132 -22.10 -23.76 49.40
C ASP A 132 -21.53 -24.87 48.50
N LEU A 133 -22.25 -26.00 48.49
CA LEU A 133 -21.88 -27.16 47.66
C LEU A 133 -21.98 -26.85 46.16
N ASP A 134 -22.85 -25.91 45.77
CA ASP A 134 -23.02 -25.47 44.39
C ASP A 134 -21.72 -24.90 43.81
N LYS A 135 -20.93 -24.17 44.61
CA LYS A 135 -19.61 -23.66 44.19
C LYS A 135 -18.62 -24.79 43.91
N VAL A 136 -18.54 -25.79 44.80
CA VAL A 136 -17.64 -26.94 44.62
C VAL A 136 -18.06 -27.79 43.41
N ASP A 137 -19.36 -27.97 43.20
CA ASP A 137 -19.87 -28.70 42.05
C ASP A 137 -19.68 -27.94 40.74
N ARG A 138 -19.75 -26.60 40.75
CA ARG A 138 -19.37 -25.76 39.59
C ARG A 138 -17.91 -26.01 39.20
N TRP A 139 -16.98 -26.05 40.15
CA TRP A 139 -15.58 -26.38 39.88
C TRP A 139 -15.39 -27.80 39.34
N ARG A 140 -16.08 -28.80 39.91
CA ARG A 140 -16.03 -30.19 39.42
C ARG A 140 -16.51 -30.30 37.99
N ARG A 141 -17.63 -29.64 37.66
CA ARG A 141 -18.18 -29.61 36.29
C ARG A 141 -17.18 -28.99 35.31
N ALA A 142 -16.59 -27.85 35.66
CA ALA A 142 -15.61 -27.17 34.81
C ALA A 142 -14.37 -28.03 34.55
N LEU A 143 -13.76 -28.62 35.59
CA LEU A 143 -12.61 -29.50 35.44
C LEU A 143 -12.92 -30.74 34.60
N THR A 144 -14.08 -31.34 34.82
CA THR A 144 -14.53 -32.52 34.06
C THR A 144 -14.74 -32.17 32.59
N HIS A 145 -15.39 -31.03 32.32
CA HIS A 145 -15.61 -30.51 30.98
C HIS A 145 -14.28 -30.31 30.25
N PHE A 146 -13.35 -29.54 30.85
CA PHE A 146 -12.05 -29.26 30.23
C PHE A 146 -11.21 -30.51 30.04
N ALA A 147 -11.22 -31.46 30.98
CA ALA A 147 -10.48 -32.70 30.84
C ALA A 147 -11.06 -33.65 29.77
N ASN A 148 -12.25 -33.35 29.22
CA ASN A 148 -12.85 -34.06 28.09
C ASN A 148 -12.58 -33.37 26.74
N LEU A 149 -12.11 -32.11 26.74
CA LEU A 149 -11.71 -31.42 25.51
C LEU A 149 -10.43 -32.02 24.92
N VAL A 150 -10.24 -31.82 23.62
CA VAL A 150 -8.98 -32.15 22.94
C VAL A 150 -7.91 -31.18 23.42
N GLY A 151 -6.87 -31.73 24.05
CA GLY A 151 -5.78 -30.95 24.64
C GLY A 151 -4.41 -31.56 24.43
N PHE A 152 -3.41 -30.98 25.10
CA PHE A 152 -2.01 -31.40 25.00
C PHE A 152 -1.56 -32.06 26.29
N ASP A 153 -1.29 -33.35 26.24
CA ASP A 153 -0.61 -34.07 27.32
C ASP A 153 0.90 -33.95 27.11
N VAL A 154 1.56 -33.10 27.89
CA VAL A 154 2.99 -32.77 27.70
C VAL A 154 3.92 -33.61 28.58
N ARG A 155 3.36 -34.57 29.35
CA ARG A 155 4.13 -35.45 30.23
C ARG A 155 5.12 -36.30 29.45
N ASN A 156 6.34 -36.41 29.97
CA ASN A 156 7.41 -37.25 29.39
C ASN A 156 7.71 -36.93 27.92
N LYS A 157 7.52 -35.68 27.49
CA LYS A 157 7.78 -35.21 26.13
C LYS A 157 8.70 -33.99 26.15
N PRO A 158 9.46 -33.73 25.08
CA PRO A 158 10.21 -32.48 24.96
C PRO A 158 9.29 -31.27 24.98
N GLU A 159 9.41 -30.43 26.00
CA GLU A 159 8.52 -29.28 26.22
C GLU A 159 8.48 -28.32 25.04
N PHE A 160 9.65 -28.03 24.45
CA PHE A 160 9.77 -27.13 23.30
C PHE A 160 8.87 -27.57 22.13
N THR A 161 8.94 -28.84 21.75
CA THR A 161 8.14 -29.40 20.65
C THR A 161 6.65 -29.36 20.95
N GLU A 162 6.25 -29.56 22.22
CA GLU A 162 4.83 -29.47 22.60
C GLU A 162 4.35 -28.01 22.64
N ILE A 163 5.18 -27.07 23.09
CA ILE A 163 4.89 -25.62 23.02
C ILE A 163 4.66 -25.19 21.57
N GLU A 164 5.51 -25.63 20.63
CA GLU A 164 5.31 -25.33 19.20
C GLU A 164 3.95 -25.83 18.70
N LYS A 165 3.56 -27.06 19.04
CA LYS A 165 2.25 -27.61 18.65
C LYS A 165 1.08 -26.83 19.26
N ILE A 166 1.20 -26.43 20.53
CA ILE A 166 0.19 -25.59 21.21
C ILE A 166 0.04 -24.26 20.49
N VAL A 167 1.15 -23.57 20.20
CA VAL A 167 1.15 -22.29 19.48
C VAL A 167 0.51 -22.43 18.10
N GLN A 168 0.80 -23.50 17.36
CA GLN A 168 0.16 -23.77 16.07
C GLN A 168 -1.35 -23.99 16.19
N ALA A 169 -1.80 -24.70 17.23
CA ALA A 169 -3.23 -24.89 17.48
C ALA A 169 -3.94 -23.56 17.80
N VAL A 170 -3.29 -22.68 18.57
CA VAL A 170 -3.79 -21.32 18.85
C VAL A 170 -3.91 -20.51 17.56
N ILE A 171 -2.87 -20.49 16.73
CA ILE A 171 -2.87 -19.76 15.45
C ILE A 171 -4.03 -20.23 14.55
N LYS A 172 -4.24 -21.54 14.48
CA LYS A 172 -5.35 -22.15 13.74
C LYS A 172 -6.70 -21.74 14.31
N ALA A 173 -6.86 -21.73 15.64
CA ALA A 173 -8.08 -21.28 16.30
C ALA A 173 -8.39 -19.79 16.06
N LEU A 174 -7.35 -18.95 15.97
CA LEU A 174 -7.49 -17.52 15.66
C LEU A 174 -7.82 -17.24 14.18
N ASN A 175 -7.96 -18.27 13.33
CA ASN A 175 -8.33 -18.13 11.91
C ASN A 175 -7.49 -17.10 11.15
N HIS A 176 -6.21 -16.92 11.54
CA HIS A 176 -5.26 -15.98 10.93
C HIS A 176 -5.66 -14.49 10.95
N LYS A 177 -6.73 -14.12 11.68
CA LYS A 177 -7.11 -12.71 11.86
C LYS A 177 -6.35 -12.15 13.05
N PHE A 178 -5.18 -11.57 12.82
CA PHE A 178 -4.52 -10.74 13.83
C PHE A 178 -5.28 -9.40 13.93
N SER A 179 -5.60 -8.98 15.15
CA SER A 179 -6.55 -7.90 15.46
C SER A 179 -6.02 -6.47 15.21
N GLY A 180 -5.06 -6.30 14.29
CA GLY A 180 -4.27 -5.07 14.19
C GLY A 180 -4.97 -3.86 13.57
N PHE A 181 -5.90 -4.04 12.62
CA PHE A 181 -6.40 -2.90 11.83
C PHE A 181 -7.86 -3.11 11.40
N SER A 182 -8.79 -2.41 12.05
CA SER A 182 -10.23 -2.69 11.93
C SER A 182 -11.07 -1.58 11.29
N SER A 183 -10.59 -0.34 11.14
CA SER A 183 -11.42 0.76 10.60
C SER A 183 -11.07 1.18 9.16
N ASP A 184 -9.83 0.96 8.71
CA ASP A 184 -9.29 1.62 7.50
C ASP A 184 -9.11 0.68 6.30
N LEU A 185 -9.40 -0.61 6.46
CA LEU A 185 -9.07 -1.68 5.48
C LEU A 185 -10.28 -2.12 4.64
N VAL A 186 -10.94 -1.16 4.01
CA VAL A 186 -12.07 -1.41 3.11
C VAL A 186 -11.62 -2.19 1.88
N GLY A 187 -12.32 -3.27 1.54
CA GLY A 187 -12.07 -4.05 0.31
C GLY A 187 -10.73 -4.80 0.24
N MET A 188 -9.96 -4.85 1.34
CA MET A 188 -8.60 -5.41 1.32
C MET A 188 -8.54 -6.94 1.37
N GLN A 189 -9.56 -7.61 1.94
CA GLN A 189 -9.52 -9.06 2.14
C GLN A 189 -9.36 -9.86 0.83
N PRO A 190 -10.14 -9.61 -0.24
CA PRO A 190 -9.96 -10.32 -1.50
C PRO A 190 -8.61 -10.02 -2.16
N ARG A 191 -8.13 -8.77 -2.06
CA ARG A 191 -6.86 -8.32 -2.65
C ARG A 191 -5.67 -8.98 -1.97
N VAL A 192 -5.66 -9.06 -0.65
CA VAL A 192 -4.60 -9.71 0.12
C VAL A 192 -4.63 -11.22 -0.09
N GLN A 193 -5.80 -11.85 -0.24
CA GLN A 193 -5.91 -13.26 -0.62
C GLN A 193 -5.30 -13.54 -1.99
N GLU A 194 -5.41 -12.62 -2.94
CA GLU A 194 -4.75 -12.73 -4.24
C GLU A 194 -3.22 -12.69 -4.08
N LEU A 195 -2.69 -11.72 -3.33
CA LEU A 195 -1.25 -11.62 -3.05
C LEU A 195 -0.72 -12.87 -2.32
N GLU A 196 -1.48 -13.41 -1.37
CA GLU A 196 -1.14 -14.65 -0.66
C GLU A 196 -1.00 -15.84 -1.63
N LYS A 197 -1.89 -15.94 -2.64
CA LYS A 197 -1.78 -16.97 -3.69
C LYS A 197 -0.51 -16.81 -4.53
N LEU A 198 -0.11 -15.58 -4.87
CA LEU A 198 1.12 -15.30 -5.62
C LEU A 198 2.37 -15.75 -4.85
N LEU A 199 2.35 -15.65 -3.52
CA LEU A 199 3.43 -16.14 -2.67
C LEU A 199 3.52 -17.67 -2.58
N LYS A 200 2.48 -18.42 -2.98
CA LYS A 200 2.41 -19.90 -2.89
C LYS A 200 3.00 -20.45 -1.59
N LEU A 201 2.48 -20.01 -0.43
CA LEU A 201 3.05 -20.33 0.89
C LEU A 201 3.00 -21.82 1.30
N ASN A 202 2.32 -22.67 0.51
CA ASN A 202 2.11 -24.10 0.78
C ASN A 202 2.21 -24.97 -0.49
N SER A 203 2.93 -24.55 -1.53
CA SER A 203 3.14 -25.39 -2.72
C SER A 203 4.18 -26.48 -2.47
N LYS A 204 4.08 -27.59 -3.23
CA LYS A 204 5.10 -28.67 -3.22
C LYS A 204 6.49 -28.16 -3.66
N GLU A 205 6.52 -27.09 -4.43
CA GLU A 205 7.70 -26.27 -4.74
C GLU A 205 7.72 -25.09 -3.76
N ASP A 206 8.18 -25.31 -2.52
CA ASP A 206 8.35 -24.24 -1.52
C ASP A 206 9.68 -23.51 -1.74
N ASP A 207 9.98 -23.11 -2.98
CA ASP A 207 11.21 -22.39 -3.29
C ASP A 207 11.13 -20.95 -2.78
N PHE A 208 12.25 -20.25 -2.81
CA PHE A 208 12.31 -18.82 -2.54
C PHE A 208 11.40 -18.02 -3.51
N ARG A 209 10.85 -16.87 -3.07
CA ARG A 209 10.12 -15.97 -3.97
C ARG A 209 10.19 -14.48 -3.59
N VAL A 210 10.39 -13.62 -4.59
CA VAL A 210 10.15 -12.17 -4.53
C VAL A 210 8.79 -11.82 -5.12
N LEU A 211 7.98 -11.09 -4.35
CA LEU A 211 6.76 -10.42 -4.81
C LEU A 211 7.00 -8.91 -4.89
N GLY A 212 6.94 -8.35 -6.08
CA GLY A 212 6.91 -6.92 -6.30
C GLY A 212 5.48 -6.36 -6.28
N ILE A 213 5.23 -5.33 -5.48
CA ILE A 213 3.96 -4.59 -5.44
C ILE A 213 4.23 -3.20 -6.02
N TRP A 214 3.64 -2.93 -7.17
CA TRP A 214 3.90 -1.72 -7.96
C TRP A 214 2.63 -0.90 -8.21
N GLY A 215 2.78 0.40 -8.47
CA GLY A 215 1.66 1.30 -8.74
C GLY A 215 1.94 2.76 -8.40
N MET A 216 0.98 3.62 -8.74
CA MET A 216 1.03 5.08 -8.53
C MET A 216 1.18 5.46 -7.03
N GLY A 217 1.71 6.65 -6.76
CA GLY A 217 1.68 7.24 -5.41
C GLY A 217 0.25 7.29 -4.85
N GLY A 218 0.08 6.95 -3.58
CA GLY A 218 -1.23 7.02 -2.90
C GLY A 218 -2.24 5.89 -3.22
N VAL A 219 -1.89 4.92 -4.06
CA VAL A 219 -2.78 3.78 -4.42
C VAL A 219 -2.91 2.72 -3.31
N GLY A 220 -2.10 2.79 -2.25
CA GLY A 220 -2.18 1.88 -1.10
C GLY A 220 -1.24 0.67 -1.14
N LYS A 221 -0.12 0.73 -1.86
CA LYS A 221 0.90 -0.34 -1.89
C LYS A 221 1.40 -0.74 -0.50
N THR A 222 1.82 0.23 0.31
CA THR A 222 2.23 0.02 1.70
C THR A 222 1.13 -0.68 2.48
N THR A 223 -0.13 -0.26 2.33
CA THR A 223 -1.26 -0.91 3.00
C THR A 223 -1.43 -2.37 2.57
N HIS A 224 -1.28 -2.70 1.29
CA HIS A 224 -1.35 -4.09 0.83
C HIS A 224 -0.22 -4.93 1.46
N ALA A 225 1.01 -4.40 1.47
CA ALA A 225 2.16 -5.08 2.05
C ALA A 225 2.02 -5.27 3.56
N THR A 226 1.55 -4.25 4.30
CA THR A 226 1.30 -4.33 5.74
C THR A 226 0.25 -5.39 6.08
N VAL A 227 -0.90 -5.37 5.43
CA VAL A 227 -1.97 -6.34 5.72
C VAL A 227 -1.55 -7.76 5.33
N LEU A 228 -0.81 -7.91 4.23
CA LEU A 228 -0.25 -9.21 3.85
C LEU A 228 0.77 -9.70 4.87
N TYR A 229 1.70 -8.84 5.31
CA TYR A 229 2.70 -9.16 6.32
C TYR A 229 2.05 -9.60 7.64
N ASP A 230 1.09 -8.82 8.16
CA ASP A 230 0.38 -9.16 9.39
C ASP A 230 -0.31 -10.53 9.29
N ARG A 231 -0.85 -10.83 8.11
CA ARG A 231 -1.55 -12.09 7.84
C ARG A 231 -0.63 -13.30 7.71
N ILE A 232 0.61 -13.16 7.24
CA ILE A 232 1.45 -14.33 6.90
C ILE A 232 2.71 -14.45 7.76
N SER A 233 3.10 -13.40 8.47
CA SER A 233 4.39 -13.33 9.18
C SER A 233 4.60 -14.38 10.26
N TYR A 234 3.52 -14.94 10.83
CA TYR A 234 3.62 -16.02 11.82
C TYR A 234 4.14 -17.34 11.22
N GLN A 235 4.00 -17.54 9.89
CA GLN A 235 4.43 -18.73 9.16
C GLN A 235 5.94 -18.80 8.96
N PHE A 236 6.66 -17.75 9.35
CA PHE A 236 8.09 -17.59 9.15
C PHE A 236 8.83 -17.64 10.50
N ASP A 237 10.10 -18.01 10.45
CA ASP A 237 10.98 -18.11 11.62
C ASP A 237 11.57 -16.74 11.97
N ALA A 238 11.95 -15.98 10.93
CA ALA A 238 12.47 -14.63 11.02
C ALA A 238 11.65 -13.70 10.12
N ARG A 239 11.40 -12.47 10.59
CA ARG A 239 10.49 -11.54 9.91
C ARG A 239 10.96 -10.10 10.06
N GLY A 240 10.86 -9.32 8.99
CA GLY A 240 11.22 -7.91 8.98
C GLY A 240 10.30 -7.10 8.10
N PHE A 241 9.95 -5.90 8.55
CA PHE A 241 9.23 -4.88 7.81
C PHE A 241 10.01 -3.57 7.86
N ILE A 242 10.64 -3.23 6.73
CA ILE A 242 11.37 -1.98 6.54
C ILE A 242 10.39 -0.97 5.96
N SER A 243 9.87 -0.08 6.80
CA SER A 243 8.70 0.76 6.49
C SER A 243 8.96 1.91 5.52
N ASN A 244 10.22 2.28 5.28
CA ASN A 244 10.58 3.22 4.23
C ASN A 244 12.06 3.07 3.87
N THR A 245 12.34 2.13 2.98
CA THR A 245 13.71 1.75 2.58
C THR A 245 14.48 2.94 2.01
N SER A 246 13.85 3.71 1.10
CA SER A 246 14.44 4.92 0.52
C SER A 246 14.89 5.94 1.56
N LYS A 247 14.04 6.23 2.56
CA LYS A 247 14.37 7.19 3.62
C LYS A 247 15.55 6.70 4.48
N ILE A 248 15.52 5.45 4.92
CA ILE A 248 16.57 4.89 5.79
C ILE A 248 17.91 4.86 5.03
N TYR A 249 17.87 4.49 3.76
CA TYR A 249 19.04 4.49 2.88
C TYR A 249 19.61 5.89 2.67
N MET A 250 18.76 6.90 2.46
CA MET A 250 19.20 8.29 2.34
C MET A 250 19.87 8.81 3.62
N GLU A 251 19.38 8.41 4.80
CA GLU A 251 19.89 8.87 6.10
C GLU A 251 21.18 8.17 6.54
N GLY A 252 21.41 6.91 6.17
CA GLY A 252 22.54 6.12 6.67
C GLY A 252 23.08 5.05 5.74
N GLY A 253 22.76 5.12 4.45
CA GLY A 253 23.19 4.19 3.42
C GLY A 253 22.67 2.77 3.62
N VAL A 254 23.29 1.82 2.89
CA VAL A 254 22.96 0.40 2.96
C VAL A 254 23.09 -0.17 4.39
N VAL A 255 24.09 0.27 5.15
CA VAL A 255 24.38 -0.23 6.50
C VAL A 255 23.20 0.04 7.44
N ALA A 256 22.57 1.20 7.35
CA ALA A 256 21.38 1.51 8.15
C ALA A 256 20.21 0.56 7.86
N VAL A 257 19.99 0.24 6.57
CA VAL A 257 18.96 -0.70 6.15
C VAL A 257 19.28 -2.11 6.65
N GLN A 258 20.51 -2.59 6.46
CA GLN A 258 20.95 -3.91 6.95
C GLN A 258 20.80 -4.03 8.46
N LYS A 259 21.21 -3.01 9.23
CA LYS A 259 21.03 -3.00 10.68
C LYS A 259 19.57 -3.14 11.09
N GLN A 260 18.66 -2.45 10.40
CA GLN A 260 17.23 -2.56 10.70
C GLN A 260 16.67 -3.94 10.36
N ILE A 261 17.11 -4.55 9.24
CA ILE A 261 16.75 -5.92 8.88
C ILE A 261 17.20 -6.87 9.99
N LEU A 262 18.47 -6.83 10.39
CA LEU A 262 19.03 -7.73 11.41
C LEU A 262 18.35 -7.57 12.78
N ARG A 263 18.04 -6.33 13.21
CA ARG A 263 17.30 -6.06 14.45
C ARG A 263 15.92 -6.72 14.45
N GLN A 264 15.19 -6.65 13.34
CA GLN A 264 13.83 -7.17 13.29
C GLN A 264 13.77 -8.68 13.06
N THR A 265 14.67 -9.20 12.22
CA THR A 265 14.68 -10.61 11.81
C THR A 265 15.36 -11.53 12.82
N LEU A 266 16.51 -11.10 13.38
CA LEU A 266 17.37 -11.92 14.24
C LEU A 266 17.40 -11.45 15.71
N ASP A 267 16.67 -10.38 16.06
CA ASP A 267 16.73 -9.68 17.37
C ASP A 267 18.16 -9.30 17.77
N GLU A 268 19.01 -8.94 16.79
CA GLU A 268 20.39 -8.54 17.04
C GLU A 268 20.44 -7.08 17.49
N ARG A 269 20.75 -6.84 18.77
CA ARG A 269 20.65 -5.51 19.40
C ARG A 269 21.96 -4.73 19.37
N ASN A 270 23.10 -5.40 19.40
CA ASN A 270 24.42 -4.78 19.57
C ASN A 270 25.12 -4.49 18.24
N LEU A 271 24.36 -4.06 17.23
CA LEU A 271 24.89 -3.83 15.88
C LEU A 271 25.75 -2.56 15.75
N ASP A 272 25.73 -1.68 16.74
CA ASP A 272 26.44 -0.40 16.67
C ASP A 272 27.94 -0.51 16.96
N SER A 273 28.37 -1.63 17.54
CA SER A 273 29.80 -1.96 17.70
C SER A 273 30.40 -2.66 16.49
N TYR A 274 29.58 -3.11 15.54
CA TYR A 274 30.06 -3.87 14.38
C TYR A 274 30.45 -2.96 13.22
N ASP A 275 31.53 -3.33 12.54
CA ASP A 275 31.91 -2.71 11.28
C ASP A 275 31.02 -3.16 10.11
N THR A 276 31.21 -2.55 8.94
CA THR A 276 30.39 -2.85 7.75
C THR A 276 30.59 -4.28 7.23
N CYS A 277 31.81 -4.81 7.32
CA CYS A 277 32.10 -6.18 6.88
C CYS A 277 31.48 -7.20 7.81
N GLU A 278 31.50 -6.95 9.12
CA GLU A 278 30.83 -7.78 10.12
C GLU A 278 29.32 -7.81 9.90
N ILE A 279 28.69 -6.65 9.68
CA ILE A 279 27.24 -6.56 9.40
C ILE A 279 26.87 -7.36 8.14
N ALA A 280 27.63 -7.18 7.04
CA ALA A 280 27.42 -7.93 5.81
C ALA A 280 27.63 -9.43 6.00
N GLY A 281 28.65 -9.83 6.76
CA GLY A 281 28.93 -11.23 7.09
C GLY A 281 27.84 -11.86 7.95
N ILE A 282 27.31 -11.14 8.95
CA ILE A 282 26.17 -11.58 9.77
C ILE A 282 24.94 -11.78 8.88
N MET A 283 24.67 -10.84 7.98
CA MET A 283 23.56 -10.91 7.05
C MET A 283 23.68 -12.14 6.14
N LEU A 284 24.82 -12.31 5.48
CA LEU A 284 25.10 -13.45 4.60
C LEU A 284 25.03 -14.78 5.36
N ASN A 285 25.63 -14.89 6.52
CA ASN A 285 25.71 -16.18 7.21
C ASN A 285 24.40 -16.54 7.91
N ARG A 286 23.69 -15.58 8.52
CA ARG A 286 22.54 -15.87 9.39
C ARG A 286 21.19 -15.73 8.70
N LEU A 287 21.01 -14.81 7.75
CA LEU A 287 19.75 -14.75 6.98
C LEU A 287 19.67 -15.83 5.92
N HIS A 288 20.81 -16.29 5.40
CA HIS A 288 20.88 -17.41 4.45
C HIS A 288 21.07 -18.78 5.15
N SER A 289 21.06 -18.80 6.49
CA SER A 289 20.99 -20.06 7.26
C SER A 289 19.65 -20.76 7.04
N SER A 290 19.51 -22.00 7.53
CA SER A 290 18.29 -22.82 7.47
C SER A 290 17.08 -22.26 8.25
N ILE A 291 16.71 -21.00 8.01
CA ILE A 291 15.58 -20.29 8.62
C ILE A 291 14.66 -19.74 7.53
N LYS A 292 13.34 -19.87 7.70
CA LYS A 292 12.37 -19.34 6.75
C LYS A 292 12.15 -17.85 7.03
N VAL A 293 12.61 -16.97 6.12
CA VAL A 293 12.59 -15.50 6.29
C VAL A 293 11.44 -14.86 5.53
N LEU A 294 10.70 -13.95 6.16
CA LEU A 294 9.81 -12.99 5.50
C LEU A 294 10.36 -11.57 5.62
N LEU A 295 10.68 -10.94 4.51
CA LEU A 295 11.17 -9.56 4.50
C LEU A 295 10.30 -8.66 3.63
N VAL A 296 9.83 -7.55 4.19
CA VAL A 296 9.15 -6.49 3.44
C VAL A 296 10.07 -5.29 3.33
N LEU A 297 10.32 -4.84 2.10
CA LEU A 297 11.04 -3.61 1.77
C LEU A 297 10.04 -2.62 1.17
N ASP A 298 9.51 -1.73 2.01
CA ASP A 298 8.53 -0.73 1.59
C ASP A 298 9.22 0.50 0.99
N ASN A 299 8.61 1.08 -0.04
CA ASN A 299 9.02 2.32 -0.68
C ASN A 299 10.48 2.31 -1.18
N VAL A 300 10.83 1.30 -1.97
CA VAL A 300 12.10 1.25 -2.72
C VAL A 300 11.97 2.12 -3.97
N ASP A 301 12.91 3.03 -4.21
CA ASP A 301 12.89 3.95 -5.35
C ASP A 301 14.20 3.99 -6.17
N GLN A 302 15.21 3.23 -5.74
CA GLN A 302 16.48 3.05 -6.44
C GLN A 302 16.87 1.57 -6.46
N LEU A 303 17.56 1.13 -7.52
CA LEU A 303 17.96 -0.28 -7.66
C LEU A 303 19.11 -0.64 -6.71
N GLU A 304 19.99 0.33 -6.45
CA GLU A 304 21.16 0.24 -5.57
C GLU A 304 20.73 -0.15 -4.15
N GLN A 305 19.58 0.36 -3.69
CA GLN A 305 18.98 0.02 -2.40
C GLN A 305 18.70 -1.48 -2.22
N LEU A 306 18.56 -2.24 -3.32
CA LEU A 306 18.37 -3.69 -3.29
C LEU A 306 19.67 -4.45 -3.55
N GLN A 307 20.46 -3.98 -4.52
CA GLN A 307 21.71 -4.63 -4.91
C GLN A 307 22.76 -4.58 -3.80
N GLU A 308 22.88 -3.45 -3.10
CA GLU A 308 23.87 -3.28 -2.05
C GLU A 308 23.54 -4.05 -0.78
N LEU A 309 22.26 -4.44 -0.56
CA LEU A 309 21.87 -5.20 0.62
C LEU A 309 22.62 -6.52 0.74
N GLY A 310 23.12 -7.08 -0.36
CA GLY A 310 23.77 -8.39 -0.34
C GLY A 310 22.79 -9.55 -0.12
N ILE A 311 21.48 -9.29 -0.19
CA ILE A 311 20.46 -10.34 -0.18
C ILE A 311 20.34 -10.89 -1.60
N ASN A 312 20.90 -12.07 -1.82
CA ASN A 312 20.64 -12.83 -3.03
C ASN A 312 19.44 -13.77 -2.81
N PRO A 313 18.31 -13.54 -3.51
CA PRO A 313 17.19 -14.46 -3.65
C PRO A 313 17.54 -15.95 -3.65
N ASN A 314 18.51 -16.34 -4.49
CA ASN A 314 18.85 -17.74 -4.75
C ASN A 314 19.62 -18.40 -3.60
N LEU A 315 20.12 -17.61 -2.65
CA LEU A 315 20.87 -18.11 -1.50
C LEU A 315 20.01 -18.21 -0.25
N LEU A 316 18.77 -17.73 -0.26
CA LEU A 316 17.89 -17.82 0.92
C LEU A 316 17.31 -19.23 1.05
N TRP A 317 16.99 -19.62 2.29
CA TRP A 317 16.40 -20.93 2.56
C TRP A 317 15.05 -21.09 1.86
N SER A 318 14.77 -22.31 1.40
CA SER A 318 13.49 -22.72 0.83
C SER A 318 12.33 -22.28 1.74
N GLY A 319 11.32 -21.68 1.12
CA GLY A 319 10.16 -21.10 1.79
C GLY A 319 10.29 -19.62 2.14
N SER A 320 11.47 -19.02 2.02
CA SER A 320 11.64 -17.58 2.29
C SER A 320 10.91 -16.72 1.25
N ARG A 321 10.45 -15.54 1.68
CA ARG A 321 9.71 -14.58 0.85
C ARG A 321 10.23 -13.17 1.04
N ILE A 322 10.43 -12.45 -0.07
CA ILE A 322 10.67 -11.00 -0.06
C ILE A 322 9.48 -10.31 -0.71
N ILE A 323 8.97 -9.26 -0.08
CA ILE A 323 7.93 -8.39 -0.64
C ILE A 323 8.52 -7.00 -0.80
N ILE A 324 8.51 -6.48 -2.02
CA ILE A 324 9.06 -5.16 -2.33
C ILE A 324 7.92 -4.27 -2.77
N THR A 325 7.76 -3.08 -2.18
CA THR A 325 6.85 -2.08 -2.73
C THR A 325 7.64 -0.97 -3.42
N THR A 326 7.19 -0.56 -4.60
CA THR A 326 7.85 0.51 -5.36
C THR A 326 6.87 1.26 -6.27
N ARG A 327 7.28 2.45 -6.69
CA ARG A 327 6.60 3.22 -7.73
C ARG A 327 7.18 2.93 -9.13
N ASP A 328 8.33 2.27 -9.22
CA ASP A 328 9.07 2.03 -10.46
C ASP A 328 9.13 0.53 -10.78
N GLU A 329 8.39 0.09 -11.80
CA GLU A 329 8.32 -1.32 -12.20
C GLU A 329 9.68 -1.85 -12.64
N HIS A 330 10.52 -0.98 -13.21
CA HIS A 330 11.82 -1.35 -13.76
C HIS A 330 12.73 -1.94 -12.67
N ILE A 331 12.69 -1.39 -11.46
CA ILE A 331 13.47 -1.89 -10.30
C ILE A 331 13.15 -3.36 -10.03
N LEU A 332 11.87 -3.74 -10.07
CA LEU A 332 11.45 -5.12 -9.82
C LEU A 332 11.90 -6.06 -10.93
N ARG A 333 11.82 -5.62 -12.19
CA ARG A 333 12.25 -6.43 -13.35
C ARG A 333 13.75 -6.68 -13.31
N VAL A 334 14.55 -5.66 -13.04
CA VAL A 334 16.03 -5.77 -13.00
C VAL A 334 16.49 -6.55 -11.77
N TYR A 335 15.84 -6.37 -10.62
CA TYR A 335 16.14 -7.17 -9.42
C TYR A 335 15.77 -8.65 -9.59
N GLY A 336 14.89 -8.98 -10.55
CA GLY A 336 14.47 -10.36 -10.82
C GLY A 336 13.29 -10.80 -9.95
N ALA A 337 12.29 -9.94 -9.78
CA ALA A 337 11.08 -10.32 -9.05
C ALA A 337 10.31 -11.42 -9.79
N ASP A 338 9.99 -12.54 -9.10
CA ASP A 338 9.26 -13.66 -9.69
C ASP A 338 7.83 -13.29 -10.11
N THR A 339 7.23 -12.34 -9.41
CA THR A 339 5.89 -11.86 -9.69
C THR A 339 5.77 -10.38 -9.37
N VAL A 340 5.15 -9.63 -10.27
CA VAL A 340 4.85 -8.21 -10.09
C VAL A 340 3.35 -8.00 -10.11
N HIS A 341 2.81 -7.42 -9.03
CA HIS A 341 1.40 -7.08 -8.90
C HIS A 341 1.22 -5.56 -8.98
N LYS A 342 0.54 -5.09 -10.02
CA LYS A 342 0.12 -3.68 -10.13
C LYS A 342 -1.14 -3.45 -9.30
N VAL A 343 -1.04 -2.63 -8.27
CA VAL A 343 -2.17 -2.32 -7.39
C VAL A 343 -3.21 -1.47 -8.14
N PRO A 344 -4.47 -1.93 -8.27
CA PRO A 344 -5.53 -1.16 -8.91
C PRO A 344 -6.08 -0.07 -7.98
N MET A 345 -6.75 0.92 -8.55
CA MET A 345 -7.57 1.87 -7.79
C MET A 345 -8.68 1.16 -7.01
N LEU A 346 -9.34 1.86 -6.09
CA LEU A 346 -10.54 1.31 -5.45
C LEU A 346 -11.66 1.16 -6.48
N ASN A 347 -12.45 0.10 -6.32
CA ASN A 347 -13.74 0.05 -7.01
C ASN A 347 -14.69 1.07 -6.34
N SER A 348 -15.78 1.44 -7.02
CA SER A 348 -16.69 2.47 -6.55
C SER A 348 -17.30 2.18 -5.18
N ASN A 349 -17.54 0.89 -4.86
CA ASN A 349 -18.12 0.48 -3.58
C ASN A 349 -17.11 0.68 -2.44
N ASP A 350 -15.90 0.13 -2.59
CA ASP A 350 -14.81 0.28 -1.61
C ASP A 350 -14.42 1.75 -1.43
N ALA A 351 -14.40 2.52 -2.52
CA ALA A 351 -14.10 3.95 -2.49
C ALA A 351 -15.16 4.72 -1.68
N CYS A 352 -16.43 4.42 -1.92
CA CYS A 352 -17.56 5.03 -1.21
C CYS A 352 -17.56 4.66 0.28
N GLU A 353 -17.35 3.40 0.61
CA GLU A 353 -17.25 2.95 2.00
C GLU A 353 -16.04 3.59 2.71
N LEU A 354 -14.86 3.62 2.07
CA LEU A 354 -13.69 4.32 2.64
C LEU A 354 -13.97 5.81 2.87
N PHE A 355 -14.61 6.47 1.91
CA PHE A 355 -14.98 7.88 2.06
C PHE A 355 -15.93 8.10 3.23
N ARG A 356 -17.01 7.30 3.32
CA ARG A 356 -18.02 7.40 4.39
C ARG A 356 -17.39 7.21 5.76
N THR A 357 -16.54 6.20 5.92
CA THR A 357 -15.84 5.94 7.18
C THR A 357 -14.99 7.12 7.63
N ARG A 358 -14.38 7.86 6.69
CA ARG A 358 -13.55 9.03 7.00
C ARG A 358 -14.34 10.31 7.22
N ALA A 359 -15.39 10.51 6.44
CA ALA A 359 -16.19 11.73 6.47
C ALA A 359 -17.21 11.76 7.61
N PHE A 360 -17.75 10.61 8.02
CA PHE A 360 -18.83 10.55 9.02
C PHE A 360 -18.43 9.90 10.34
N LYS A 361 -17.29 9.21 10.45
CA LYS A 361 -16.81 8.54 11.69
C LYS A 361 -17.84 7.64 12.40
N GLY A 362 -18.88 7.16 11.71
CA GLY A 362 -19.96 6.37 12.30
C GLY A 362 -21.13 7.18 12.87
N GLU A 363 -21.17 8.50 12.64
CA GLU A 363 -22.32 9.37 12.91
C GLU A 363 -23.39 9.26 11.81
N ASP A 364 -24.61 9.72 12.12
CA ASP A 364 -25.74 9.70 11.19
C ASP A 364 -25.44 10.53 9.93
N GLN A 365 -25.75 9.95 8.77
CA GLN A 365 -25.52 10.57 7.47
C GLN A 365 -26.62 11.59 7.18
N SER A 366 -26.26 12.87 7.01
CA SER A 366 -27.21 13.84 6.45
C SER A 366 -27.48 13.51 4.98
N SER A 367 -28.76 13.51 4.56
CA SER A 367 -29.15 13.24 3.17
C SER A 367 -28.39 14.11 2.17
N ASP A 368 -28.22 15.38 2.50
CA ASP A 368 -27.67 16.40 1.62
C ASP A 368 -26.16 16.20 1.37
N CYS A 369 -25.42 15.67 2.35
CA CYS A 369 -24.00 15.33 2.16
C CYS A 369 -23.83 14.05 1.33
N VAL A 370 -24.75 13.09 1.47
CA VAL A 370 -24.71 11.82 0.74
C VAL A 370 -24.83 12.04 -0.78
N GLU A 371 -25.62 13.03 -1.21
CA GLU A 371 -25.77 13.40 -2.62
C GLU A 371 -24.47 13.92 -3.27
N LEU A 372 -23.53 14.45 -2.48
CA LEU A 372 -22.25 14.99 -2.98
C LEU A 372 -21.15 13.93 -3.09
N ILE A 373 -21.33 12.74 -2.51
CA ILE A 373 -20.33 11.67 -2.52
C ILE A 373 -19.91 11.30 -3.95
N PRO A 374 -20.81 11.10 -4.93
CA PRO A 374 -20.41 10.74 -6.30
C PRO A 374 -19.51 11.78 -6.96
N GLU A 375 -19.74 13.08 -6.75
CA GLU A 375 -18.87 14.13 -7.30
C GLU A 375 -17.48 14.12 -6.66
N ILE A 376 -17.42 13.91 -5.34
CA ILE A 376 -16.15 13.82 -4.61
C ILE A 376 -15.35 12.61 -5.07
N LEU A 377 -15.99 11.45 -5.23
CA LEU A 377 -15.33 10.24 -5.72
C LEU A 377 -14.88 10.39 -7.18
N LYS A 378 -15.67 11.08 -8.01
CA LYS A 378 -15.28 11.44 -9.39
C LYS A 378 -14.05 12.33 -9.40
N TYR A 379 -13.98 13.34 -8.52
CA TYR A 379 -12.79 14.18 -8.35
C TYR A 379 -11.57 13.36 -7.89
N ALA A 380 -11.77 12.46 -6.92
CA ALA A 380 -10.71 11.62 -6.37
C ALA A 380 -10.25 10.51 -7.33
N GLN A 381 -11.03 10.21 -8.38
CA GLN A 381 -10.85 9.07 -9.30
C GLN A 381 -10.54 7.75 -8.57
N ASN A 382 -11.21 7.55 -7.43
CA ASN A 382 -11.06 6.38 -6.55
C ASN A 382 -9.64 6.14 -5.99
N LEU A 383 -8.78 7.17 -5.94
CA LEU A 383 -7.46 7.11 -5.32
C LEU A 383 -7.58 7.07 -3.77
N PRO A 384 -7.15 6.00 -3.07
CA PRO A 384 -7.30 5.88 -1.61
C PRO A 384 -6.76 7.07 -0.81
N LEU A 385 -5.57 7.56 -1.15
CA LEU A 385 -4.97 8.69 -0.46
C LEU A 385 -5.84 9.94 -0.56
N ALA A 386 -6.34 10.25 -1.75
CA ALA A 386 -7.20 11.41 -1.95
C ALA A 386 -8.52 11.28 -1.20
N ILE A 387 -9.15 10.10 -1.28
CA ILE A 387 -10.39 9.82 -0.53
C ILE A 387 -10.18 10.04 0.97
N LYS A 388 -9.07 9.53 1.51
CA LYS A 388 -8.74 9.66 2.94
C LYS A 388 -8.53 11.11 3.34
N VAL A 389 -7.75 11.88 2.57
CA VAL A 389 -7.46 13.29 2.83
C VAL A 389 -8.73 14.12 2.76
N ILE A 390 -9.51 13.97 1.69
CA ILE A 390 -10.75 14.73 1.46
C ILE A 390 -11.81 14.35 2.50
N GLY A 391 -12.06 13.06 2.72
CA GLY A 391 -13.03 12.61 3.73
C GLY A 391 -12.69 13.12 5.12
N SER A 392 -11.41 13.07 5.51
CA SER A 392 -10.97 13.61 6.80
C SER A 392 -11.12 15.14 6.88
N PHE A 393 -10.86 15.85 5.76
CA PHE A 393 -11.06 17.29 5.67
C PHE A 393 -12.54 17.68 5.71
N LEU A 394 -13.43 16.84 5.19
CA LEU A 394 -14.88 17.10 5.16
C LEU A 394 -15.60 16.64 6.43
N CYS A 395 -14.93 15.88 7.28
CA CYS A 395 -15.46 15.46 8.57
C CYS A 395 -15.99 16.68 9.36
N THR A 396 -17.14 16.50 10.00
CA THR A 396 -17.87 17.50 10.81
C THR A 396 -18.35 18.76 10.08
N ARG A 397 -18.34 18.77 8.74
CA ARG A 397 -18.83 19.90 7.92
C ARG A 397 -20.18 19.59 7.30
N ASP A 398 -20.96 20.63 7.04
CA ASP A 398 -22.28 20.53 6.40
C ASP A 398 -22.18 20.47 4.85
N ALA A 399 -23.32 20.24 4.19
CA ALA A 399 -23.36 20.07 2.74
C ALA A 399 -22.94 21.33 1.95
N THR A 400 -23.18 22.54 2.47
CA THR A 400 -22.75 23.78 1.81
C THR A 400 -21.23 23.89 1.86
N GLN A 401 -20.63 23.65 3.02
CA GLN A 401 -19.17 23.62 3.18
C GLN A 401 -18.51 22.51 2.35
N TRP A 402 -19.18 21.37 2.13
CA TRP A 402 -18.68 20.31 1.24
C TRP A 402 -18.59 20.78 -0.22
N ARG A 403 -19.60 21.50 -0.72
CA ARG A 403 -19.58 22.06 -2.09
C ARG A 403 -18.46 23.08 -2.25
N ASP A 404 -18.34 24.02 -1.31
CA ASP A 404 -17.30 25.05 -1.33
C ASP A 404 -15.90 24.43 -1.25
N ALA A 405 -15.72 23.42 -0.40
CA ALA A 405 -14.47 22.68 -0.28
C ALA A 405 -14.10 21.96 -1.59
N LEU A 406 -15.06 21.29 -2.23
CA LEU A 406 -14.85 20.58 -3.48
C LEU A 406 -14.50 21.55 -4.61
N ASP A 407 -15.18 22.70 -4.70
CA ASP A 407 -14.87 23.74 -5.68
C ASP A 407 -13.45 24.29 -5.48
N ARG A 408 -13.09 24.59 -4.23
CA ARG A 408 -11.73 25.01 -3.88
C ARG A 408 -10.69 23.98 -4.28
N LEU A 409 -10.94 22.69 -4.03
CA LEU A 409 -10.03 21.59 -4.41
C LEU A 409 -9.92 21.41 -5.93
N LYS A 410 -10.97 21.71 -6.71
CA LYS A 410 -10.93 21.68 -8.17
C LYS A 410 -9.87 22.64 -8.70
N ASN A 411 -9.76 23.82 -8.10
CA ASN A 411 -8.84 24.90 -8.49
C ASN A 411 -7.46 24.79 -7.84
N ASN A 412 -7.42 24.47 -6.54
CA ASN A 412 -6.20 24.33 -5.76
C ASN A 412 -6.18 22.98 -5.01
N PRO A 413 -5.61 21.93 -5.62
CA PRO A 413 -5.55 20.62 -5.01
C PRO A 413 -4.71 20.59 -3.73
N ASP A 414 -5.14 19.78 -2.76
CA ASP A 414 -4.49 19.63 -1.46
C ASP A 414 -3.00 19.26 -1.58
N SER A 415 -2.14 19.96 -0.82
CA SER A 415 -0.69 19.76 -0.87
C SER A 415 -0.29 18.35 -0.43
N LYS A 416 -0.94 17.75 0.58
CA LYS A 416 -0.59 16.40 1.05
C LYS A 416 -0.75 15.34 -0.04
N ILE A 417 -1.74 15.53 -0.93
CA ILE A 417 -1.94 14.64 -2.09
C ILE A 417 -0.84 14.93 -3.12
N MET A 418 -0.60 16.21 -3.42
CA MET A 418 0.36 16.62 -4.44
C MET A 418 1.79 16.22 -4.09
N ASP A 419 2.22 16.39 -2.84
CA ASP A 419 3.57 16.06 -2.37
C ASP A 419 3.86 14.56 -2.56
N VAL A 420 2.89 13.68 -2.24
CA VAL A 420 3.05 12.22 -2.42
C VAL A 420 3.13 11.82 -3.89
N LEU A 421 2.37 12.49 -4.77
CA LEU A 421 2.43 12.24 -6.21
C LEU A 421 3.73 12.77 -6.82
N GLN A 422 4.18 13.95 -6.35
CA GLN A 422 5.36 14.64 -6.83
C GLN A 422 6.64 13.83 -6.62
N MET A 423 6.75 13.04 -5.54
CA MET A 423 7.89 12.14 -5.33
C MET A 423 8.19 11.23 -6.55
N SER A 424 7.16 10.84 -7.32
CA SER A 424 7.35 10.00 -8.51
C SER A 424 7.89 10.79 -9.70
N VAL A 425 7.50 12.06 -9.80
CA VAL A 425 7.95 13.00 -10.84
C VAL A 425 9.36 13.50 -10.53
N ASP A 426 9.68 13.76 -9.26
CA ASP A 426 11.01 14.24 -8.86
C ASP A 426 12.12 13.26 -9.24
N GLY A 427 11.82 11.95 -9.20
CA GLY A 427 12.73 10.88 -9.62
C GLY A 427 12.86 10.67 -11.13
N LEU A 428 12.21 11.50 -11.97
CA LEU A 428 12.42 11.53 -13.42
C LEU A 428 13.62 12.42 -13.79
N GLN A 429 14.30 12.07 -14.88
CA GLN A 429 15.31 12.92 -15.51
C GLN A 429 14.67 14.15 -16.18
N HIS A 430 15.48 15.13 -16.56
CA HIS A 430 15.00 16.38 -17.12
C HIS A 430 14.12 16.17 -18.37
N GLU A 431 14.58 15.42 -19.37
CA GLU A 431 13.80 15.15 -20.60
C GLU A 431 12.49 14.40 -20.30
N GLU A 432 12.54 13.42 -19.38
CA GLU A 432 11.36 12.67 -18.95
C GLU A 432 10.34 13.57 -18.24
N LYS A 433 10.81 14.53 -17.44
CA LYS A 433 9.95 15.55 -16.80
C LYS A 433 9.26 16.41 -17.86
N GLU A 434 9.99 16.87 -18.88
CA GLU A 434 9.39 17.65 -19.97
C GLU A 434 8.32 16.85 -20.73
N ILE A 435 8.56 15.57 -21.02
CA ILE A 435 7.54 14.68 -21.62
C ILE A 435 6.31 14.56 -20.70
N PHE A 436 6.51 14.33 -19.40
CA PHE A 436 5.40 14.25 -18.44
C PHE A 436 4.55 15.52 -18.46
N LEU A 437 5.19 16.70 -18.49
CA LEU A 437 4.49 17.99 -18.55
C LEU A 437 3.74 18.18 -19.88
N HIS A 438 4.32 17.80 -21.02
CA HIS A 438 3.61 17.81 -22.31
C HIS A 438 2.37 16.91 -22.30
N ILE A 439 2.47 15.71 -21.73
CA ILE A 439 1.31 14.80 -21.61
C ILE A 439 0.24 15.42 -20.69
N ALA A 440 0.62 15.98 -19.55
CA ALA A 440 -0.32 16.61 -18.62
C ALA A 440 -1.06 17.81 -19.24
N CYS A 441 -0.35 18.63 -20.02
CA CYS A 441 -0.90 19.84 -20.61
C CYS A 441 -1.72 19.57 -21.87
N PHE A 442 -1.23 18.71 -22.78
CA PHE A 442 -1.76 18.59 -24.15
C PHE A 442 -2.21 17.17 -24.50
N PHE A 443 -1.42 16.14 -24.18
CA PHE A 443 -1.56 14.84 -24.83
C PHE A 443 -2.30 13.76 -24.03
N LYS A 444 -3.03 14.14 -22.98
CA LYS A 444 -3.89 13.20 -22.26
C LYS A 444 -5.07 12.78 -23.16
N GLY A 445 -5.17 11.47 -23.42
CA GLY A 445 -6.18 10.86 -24.29
C GLY A 445 -5.77 10.79 -25.75
N GLU A 446 -4.58 11.27 -26.10
CA GLU A 446 -4.09 11.25 -27.48
C GLU A 446 -3.43 9.92 -27.83
N ARG A 447 -3.40 9.61 -29.13
CA ARG A 447 -2.78 8.38 -29.64
C ARG A 447 -1.27 8.41 -29.45
N GLU A 448 -0.72 7.34 -28.90
CA GLU A 448 0.71 7.18 -28.60
C GLU A 448 1.60 7.44 -29.81
N VAL A 449 1.20 6.95 -31.00
CA VAL A 449 1.95 7.17 -32.26
C VAL A 449 2.03 8.65 -32.64
N TYR A 450 0.95 9.40 -32.40
CA TYR A 450 0.91 10.84 -32.67
C TYR A 450 1.81 11.60 -31.68
N VAL A 451 1.70 11.27 -30.40
CA VAL A 451 2.51 11.89 -29.33
C VAL A 451 4.00 11.62 -29.53
N ASN A 452 4.39 10.38 -29.88
CA ASN A 452 5.78 10.04 -30.21
C ASN A 452 6.33 10.93 -31.33
N ARG A 453 5.61 11.13 -32.43
CA ARG A 453 6.10 11.94 -33.56
C ARG A 453 6.36 13.39 -33.16
N ILE A 454 5.49 13.97 -32.34
CA ILE A 454 5.64 15.35 -31.89
C ILE A 454 6.84 15.48 -30.94
N LEU A 455 6.92 14.61 -29.94
CA LEU A 455 8.00 14.66 -28.96
C LEU A 455 9.37 14.32 -29.60
N ASP A 456 9.41 13.45 -30.60
CA ASP A 456 10.60 13.18 -31.43
C ASP A 456 11.04 14.47 -32.15
N ALA A 457 10.10 15.22 -32.74
CA ALA A 457 10.40 16.49 -33.39
C ALA A 457 10.88 17.58 -32.40
N CYS A 458 10.52 17.47 -31.13
CA CYS A 458 11.04 18.31 -30.04
C CYS A 458 12.40 17.83 -29.50
N GLY A 459 12.95 16.72 -30.00
CA GLY A 459 14.23 16.17 -29.52
C GLY A 459 14.18 15.54 -28.13
N LEU A 460 12.99 15.10 -27.67
CA LEU A 460 12.77 14.60 -26.31
C LEU A 460 12.90 13.07 -26.15
N HIS A 461 13.31 12.34 -27.19
CA HIS A 461 13.51 10.89 -27.15
C HIS A 461 12.31 10.10 -26.55
N PRO A 462 11.08 10.29 -27.04
CA PRO A 462 9.85 9.77 -26.44
C PRO A 462 9.79 8.25 -26.27
N ARG A 463 10.49 7.47 -27.10
CA ARG A 463 10.49 6.00 -26.96
C ARG A 463 10.99 5.55 -25.60
N ILE A 464 12.09 6.14 -25.10
CA ILE A 464 12.60 5.85 -23.77
C ILE A 464 11.86 6.65 -22.71
N GLY A 465 11.58 7.94 -22.97
CA GLY A 465 10.95 8.80 -21.98
C GLY A 465 9.51 8.38 -21.61
N ILE A 466 8.67 8.03 -22.58
CA ILE A 466 7.31 7.53 -22.32
C ILE A 466 7.37 6.19 -21.57
N GLN A 467 8.28 5.30 -21.96
CA GLN A 467 8.47 4.01 -21.28
C GLN A 467 8.85 4.21 -19.80
N ARG A 468 9.75 5.15 -19.49
CA ARG A 468 10.14 5.47 -18.12
C ARG A 468 9.01 6.07 -17.28
N ILE A 469 8.19 6.94 -17.87
CA ILE A 469 7.00 7.49 -17.22
C ILE A 469 5.95 6.38 -16.96
N LEU A 470 5.80 5.43 -17.89
CA LEU A 470 4.93 4.27 -17.74
C LEU A 470 5.41 3.36 -16.60
N GLU A 471 6.71 3.03 -16.56
CA GLU A 471 7.33 2.22 -15.50
C GLU A 471 7.18 2.87 -14.12
N LYS A 472 7.20 4.21 -14.03
CA LYS A 472 6.91 4.95 -12.79
C LYS A 472 5.42 5.07 -12.44
N SER A 473 4.53 4.37 -13.15
CA SER A 473 3.08 4.43 -12.94
C SER A 473 2.46 5.83 -13.06
N LEU A 474 3.08 6.73 -13.83
CA LEU A 474 2.58 8.10 -14.01
C LEU A 474 1.57 8.22 -15.17
N ILE A 475 1.63 7.28 -16.12
CA ILE A 475 0.68 7.15 -17.23
C ILE A 475 0.26 5.69 -17.40
N THR A 476 -0.72 5.44 -18.25
CA THR A 476 -1.09 4.11 -18.73
C THR A 476 -1.46 4.20 -20.19
N ILE A 477 -0.99 3.27 -21.00
CA ILE A 477 -1.36 3.18 -22.41
C ILE A 477 -2.44 2.11 -22.55
N LYS A 478 -3.59 2.49 -23.10
CA LYS A 478 -4.70 1.57 -23.36
C LYS A 478 -5.29 1.90 -24.72
N ASN A 479 -5.57 0.90 -25.54
CA ASN A 479 -6.12 1.09 -26.89
C ASN A 479 -5.28 2.08 -27.74
N GLN A 480 -3.95 2.05 -27.60
CA GLN A 480 -3.02 2.98 -28.26
C GLN A 480 -3.15 4.45 -27.84
N GLU A 481 -3.87 4.76 -26.76
CA GLU A 481 -4.02 6.11 -26.20
C GLU A 481 -3.27 6.26 -24.88
N ILE A 482 -2.66 7.43 -24.67
CA ILE A 482 -1.97 7.77 -23.43
C ILE A 482 -2.98 8.32 -22.42
N HIS A 483 -3.21 7.59 -21.33
CA HIS A 483 -4.03 8.05 -20.22
C HIS A 483 -3.16 8.50 -19.04
N MET A 484 -3.61 9.56 -18.37
CA MET A 484 -3.00 10.10 -17.15
C MET A 484 -4.11 10.34 -16.12
N HIS A 485 -3.84 9.95 -14.86
CA HIS A 485 -4.76 10.20 -13.76
C HIS A 485 -4.96 11.70 -13.55
N ASP A 486 -6.19 12.16 -13.26
CA ASP A 486 -6.50 13.60 -13.20
C ASP A 486 -5.66 14.34 -12.18
N MET A 487 -5.33 13.71 -11.05
CA MET A 487 -4.44 14.31 -10.04
C MET A 487 -3.00 14.46 -10.52
N LEU A 488 -2.49 13.54 -11.34
CA LEU A 488 -1.18 13.69 -11.96
C LEU A 488 -1.20 14.79 -13.03
N GLN A 489 -2.30 14.90 -13.77
CA GLN A 489 -2.50 16.00 -14.72
C GLN A 489 -2.50 17.35 -14.00
N LYS A 490 -3.22 17.45 -12.88
CA LYS A 490 -3.26 18.65 -12.05
C LYS A 490 -1.89 18.96 -11.44
N LEU A 491 -1.15 17.94 -11.01
CA LEU A 491 0.23 18.11 -10.54
C LEU A 491 1.11 18.69 -11.64
N GLY A 492 1.09 18.12 -12.86
CA GLY A 492 1.86 18.64 -13.99
C GLY A 492 1.53 20.10 -14.31
N LYS A 493 0.24 20.45 -14.37
CA LYS A 493 -0.20 21.84 -14.57
C LYS A 493 0.22 22.78 -13.44
N LYS A 494 0.21 22.30 -12.19
CA LYS A 494 0.72 23.05 -11.02
C LYS A 494 2.23 23.25 -11.12
N ILE A 495 2.99 22.25 -11.56
CA ILE A 495 4.44 22.36 -11.78
C ILE A 495 4.74 23.43 -12.83
N VAL A 496 4.00 23.48 -13.95
CA VAL A 496 4.21 24.51 -14.99
C VAL A 496 3.91 25.92 -14.47
N ARG A 497 2.83 26.08 -13.68
CA ARG A 497 2.49 27.38 -13.06
C ARG A 497 3.55 27.86 -12.06
N HIS A 498 4.34 26.94 -11.52
CA HIS A 498 5.45 27.14 -10.59
C HIS A 498 5.29 28.36 -9.65
N ARG A 499 6.27 29.28 -9.65
CA ARG A 499 6.33 30.50 -8.83
C ARG A 499 5.38 31.60 -9.28
N PHE A 500 4.75 31.47 -10.45
CA PHE A 500 4.01 32.55 -11.11
C PHE A 500 2.57 32.14 -11.43
N PRO A 501 1.76 31.72 -10.45
CA PRO A 501 0.44 31.13 -10.69
C PRO A 501 -0.56 32.06 -11.40
N GLU A 502 -0.33 33.37 -11.38
CA GLU A 502 -1.20 34.40 -11.95
C GLU A 502 -0.59 35.08 -13.19
N GLU A 503 0.58 34.64 -13.65
CA GLU A 503 1.27 35.25 -14.80
C GLU A 503 1.50 34.20 -15.90
N PRO A 504 0.52 34.00 -16.80
CA PRO A 504 0.64 33.00 -17.84
C PRO A 504 1.85 33.20 -18.77
N GLY A 505 2.31 34.44 -18.96
CA GLY A 505 3.50 34.75 -19.76
C GLY A 505 4.81 34.21 -19.17
N SER A 506 4.81 33.89 -17.88
CA SER A 506 5.96 33.31 -17.17
C SER A 506 5.93 31.77 -17.16
N TRP A 507 4.90 31.13 -17.73
CA TRP A 507 4.75 29.67 -17.74
C TRP A 507 5.52 29.04 -18.91
N SER A 508 6.09 27.86 -18.68
CA SER A 508 6.76 27.12 -19.77
C SER A 508 5.80 26.70 -20.89
N ARG A 509 4.50 26.55 -20.59
CA ARG A 509 3.49 26.00 -21.52
C ARG A 509 2.13 26.65 -21.26
N LEU A 510 1.38 26.93 -22.33
CA LEU A 510 0.02 27.44 -22.29
C LEU A 510 -0.93 26.43 -22.94
N TRP A 511 -1.99 26.04 -22.23
CA TRP A 511 -2.96 25.03 -22.69
C TRP A 511 -4.42 25.51 -22.64
N GLN A 512 -4.68 26.73 -22.16
CA GLN A 512 -5.99 27.34 -22.22
C GLN A 512 -5.98 28.50 -23.21
N TYR A 513 -7.04 28.61 -24.00
CA TYR A 513 -7.20 29.69 -24.97
C TYR A 513 -7.18 31.07 -24.30
N HIS A 514 -7.84 31.21 -23.15
CA HIS A 514 -7.89 32.49 -22.43
C HIS A 514 -6.50 32.97 -22.01
N ASP A 515 -5.72 32.09 -21.37
CA ASP A 515 -4.35 32.38 -20.95
C ASP A 515 -3.45 32.73 -22.15
N PHE A 516 -3.58 31.99 -23.26
CA PHE A 516 -2.85 32.26 -24.49
C PHE A 516 -3.20 33.62 -25.11
N TYR A 517 -4.50 33.94 -25.20
CA TYR A 517 -4.96 35.23 -25.70
C TYR A 517 -4.50 36.38 -24.80
N GLN A 518 -4.54 36.21 -23.48
CA GLN A 518 -4.06 37.20 -22.52
C GLN A 518 -2.58 37.49 -22.78
N VAL A 519 -1.72 36.47 -22.85
CA VAL A 519 -0.27 36.65 -23.10
C VAL A 519 -0.03 37.40 -24.41
N LEU A 520 -0.64 36.94 -25.51
CA LEU A 520 -0.50 37.58 -26.82
C LEU A 520 -0.93 39.04 -26.81
N THR A 521 -2.03 39.37 -26.13
CA THR A 521 -2.53 40.75 -26.06
C THR A 521 -1.71 41.64 -25.14
N THR A 522 -1.18 41.12 -24.02
CA THR A 522 -0.26 41.90 -23.17
C THR A 522 1.12 42.13 -23.80
N GLU A 523 1.70 41.13 -24.48
CA GLU A 523 3.00 41.28 -25.15
C GLU A 523 2.91 42.20 -26.37
N THR A 524 1.84 42.09 -27.16
CA THR A 524 1.60 43.03 -28.26
C THR A 524 1.43 44.46 -27.72
N VAL A 525 0.70 44.68 -26.62
CA VAL A 525 0.59 46.01 -25.99
C VAL A 525 1.94 46.57 -25.51
N ILE A 526 2.85 45.75 -24.97
CA ILE A 526 4.20 46.19 -24.56
C ILE A 526 5.06 46.60 -25.78
N SER A 527 4.90 45.92 -26.91
CA SER A 527 5.55 46.32 -28.18
C SER A 527 4.96 47.60 -28.79
N TYR A 528 3.67 47.89 -28.57
CA TYR A 528 3.00 49.09 -29.08
C TYR A 528 3.24 50.36 -28.25
N VAL A 529 3.55 50.23 -26.95
CA VAL A 529 3.78 51.39 -26.06
C VAL A 529 5.22 51.93 -26.13
N SER A 530 6.19 51.16 -26.66
CA SER A 530 7.57 51.61 -26.86
C SER A 530 7.85 52.22 -28.25
N GLN A 531 6.88 52.19 -29.18
CA GLN A 531 7.00 52.76 -30.53
C GLN A 531 5.73 53.49 -31.00
N THR A 532 5.21 54.43 -30.20
CA THR A 532 4.19 55.38 -30.70
C THR A 532 4.50 56.83 -30.30
N ARG A 533 5.58 57.37 -30.89
CA ARG A 533 5.56 58.74 -31.40
C ARG A 533 5.26 58.67 -32.90
N GLY A 534 3.98 58.84 -33.24
CA GLY A 534 3.53 59.19 -34.59
C GLY A 534 3.27 58.01 -35.54
N CYS A 535 2.12 58.12 -36.22
CA CYS A 535 1.68 57.40 -37.42
C CYS A 535 0.88 56.08 -37.24
N ASN A 536 -0.42 56.30 -37.40
CA ASN A 536 -1.48 55.41 -37.87
C ASN A 536 -1.03 54.51 -39.04
N CYS A 537 -1.06 53.17 -38.90
CA CYS A 537 -1.22 52.21 -40.01
C CYS A 537 -1.42 50.75 -39.55
N ASN A 538 -2.53 50.19 -40.03
CA ASN A 538 -2.87 48.80 -40.39
C ASN A 538 -2.17 47.56 -39.82
N LEU A 539 -3.05 46.62 -39.47
CA LEU A 539 -2.91 45.23 -39.03
C LEU A 539 -2.29 44.31 -40.11
N TYR A 540 -1.02 44.52 -40.46
CA TYR A 540 -0.25 43.56 -41.26
C TYR A 540 1.19 43.63 -40.81
N LEU A 541 1.65 42.66 -40.00
CA LEU A 541 3.06 42.24 -39.83
C LEU A 541 3.13 41.21 -38.69
N LEU A 542 2.97 39.93 -39.04
CA LEU A 542 3.27 38.77 -38.17
C LEU A 542 4.48 37.99 -38.72
N SER A 543 5.39 38.65 -39.44
CA SER A 543 6.46 37.97 -40.17
C SER A 543 7.86 38.04 -39.55
N GLU A 544 8.09 38.75 -38.45
CA GLU A 544 9.43 38.80 -37.84
C GLU A 544 9.37 38.90 -36.31
N PHE A 545 9.13 37.76 -35.65
CA PHE A 545 9.49 37.61 -34.23
C PHE A 545 10.69 36.67 -34.11
N ASN A 546 11.82 37.26 -33.74
CA ASN A 546 13.06 36.56 -33.43
C ASN A 546 12.98 36.06 -31.98
N LEU A 547 12.25 34.95 -31.78
CA LEU A 547 12.11 34.26 -30.50
C LEU A 547 13.16 33.14 -30.41
N CYS A 548 13.86 33.10 -29.28
CA CYS A 548 14.97 32.19 -28.95
C CYS A 548 14.65 30.73 -29.33
N GLY A 549 15.63 29.99 -29.86
CA GLY A 549 15.47 28.70 -30.56
C GLY A 549 14.72 27.56 -29.86
N VAL A 550 14.37 27.68 -28.59
CA VAL A 550 13.50 26.75 -27.84
C VAL A 550 12.02 26.94 -28.23
N ILE A 551 11.63 28.15 -28.66
CA ILE A 551 10.24 28.54 -28.94
C ILE A 551 9.75 28.02 -30.30
N TRP A 552 10.65 27.66 -31.23
CA TRP A 552 10.26 27.13 -32.54
C TRP A 552 9.63 25.73 -32.45
N GLY A 553 10.12 24.87 -31.55
CA GLY A 553 9.52 23.54 -31.32
C GLY A 553 8.14 23.63 -30.67
N GLU A 554 7.97 24.54 -29.71
CA GLU A 554 6.69 24.77 -29.03
C GLU A 554 5.69 25.53 -29.91
N MET A 555 6.15 26.47 -30.75
CA MET A 555 5.33 27.09 -31.79
C MET A 555 4.84 26.07 -32.82
N ILE A 556 5.62 25.02 -33.16
CA ILE A 556 5.12 23.94 -34.02
C ILE A 556 3.96 23.21 -33.33
N ILE A 557 4.04 22.90 -32.04
CA ILE A 557 2.92 22.27 -31.31
C ILE A 557 1.68 23.19 -31.34
N ILE A 558 1.85 24.49 -31.10
CA ILE A 558 0.76 25.47 -31.09
C ILE A 558 0.16 25.65 -32.50
N ILE A 559 0.99 25.80 -33.54
CA ILE A 559 0.54 25.95 -34.94
C ILE A 559 -0.11 24.65 -35.47
N TYR A 560 0.39 23.48 -35.08
CA TYR A 560 -0.16 22.19 -35.51
C TYR A 560 -1.47 21.86 -34.79
N TYR A 561 -1.60 22.19 -33.50
CA TYR A 561 -2.89 22.16 -32.80
C TYR A 561 -3.88 23.15 -33.42
N TRP A 562 -3.41 24.33 -33.83
CA TRP A 562 -4.23 25.32 -34.53
C TRP A 562 -4.75 24.79 -35.87
N TYR A 563 -3.88 24.15 -36.66
CA TYR A 563 -4.28 23.45 -37.89
C TYR A 563 -5.29 22.33 -37.58
N SER A 564 -5.06 21.47 -36.58
CA SER A 564 -5.99 20.37 -36.29
C SER A 564 -7.34 20.84 -35.70
N PHE A 565 -7.39 21.98 -35.02
CA PHE A 565 -8.60 22.56 -34.43
C PHE A 565 -9.48 23.27 -35.48
N ILE A 566 -8.87 23.91 -36.48
CA ILE A 566 -9.58 24.53 -37.61
C ILE A 566 -10.26 23.46 -38.49
N TYR A 567 -9.64 22.30 -38.68
CA TYR A 567 -10.18 21.22 -39.53
C TYR A 567 -11.32 20.41 -38.89
N HIS A 568 -11.76 20.74 -37.67
CA HIS A 568 -12.97 20.15 -37.08
C HIS A 568 -14.25 20.96 -37.35
N PHE A 569 -14.13 22.09 -38.05
CA PHE A 569 -15.25 22.86 -38.59
C PHE A 569 -15.12 22.95 -40.12
N ASP A 570 -15.82 22.09 -40.83
CA ASP A 570 -15.96 22.23 -42.29
C ASP A 570 -16.80 23.48 -42.61
N TYR A 571 -16.22 24.42 -43.36
CA TYR A 571 -16.70 24.81 -44.69
C TYR A 571 -15.56 25.44 -45.51
N LEU A 572 -15.60 25.10 -46.81
CA LEU A 572 -14.75 25.48 -47.95
C LEU A 572 -14.14 26.90 -47.97
N LEU A 573 -13.04 26.98 -48.74
CA LEU A 573 -12.23 28.14 -49.19
C LEU A 573 -11.02 28.36 -48.27
N VAL A 574 -9.77 28.14 -48.68
CA VAL A 574 -9.11 28.80 -49.81
C VAL A 574 -7.88 27.98 -50.20
N PHE A 575 -7.78 27.65 -51.49
CA PHE A 575 -6.52 27.32 -52.16
C PHE A 575 -5.66 28.58 -52.26
N THR A 576 -4.33 28.40 -52.18
CA THR A 576 -3.23 29.31 -52.59
C THR A 576 -2.47 30.05 -51.48
N PHE A 577 -1.14 30.06 -51.69
CA PHE A 577 -0.07 30.84 -51.04
C PHE A 577 0.65 30.22 -49.83
N LEU A 578 1.56 29.28 -50.14
CA LEU A 578 2.88 29.25 -49.48
C LEU A 578 3.71 30.46 -49.94
N PRO A 579 4.41 31.18 -49.06
CA PRO A 579 5.64 31.88 -49.40
C PRO A 579 6.86 31.10 -48.89
N ILE A 580 7.56 30.49 -49.85
CA ILE A 580 9.01 30.56 -50.07
C ILE A 580 9.88 30.83 -48.81
N PHE A 581 10.57 29.78 -48.37
CA PHE A 581 11.72 29.81 -47.47
C PHE A 581 12.79 30.85 -47.88
N PRO A 582 13.39 31.61 -46.94
CA PRO A 582 14.74 32.12 -47.10
C PRO A 582 15.77 31.08 -46.64
N ARG A 583 16.78 30.90 -47.47
CA ARG A 583 17.97 30.07 -47.29
C ARG A 583 18.70 30.38 -45.97
N ILE A 584 18.95 29.36 -45.16
CA ILE A 584 20.10 29.31 -44.27
C ILE A 584 20.92 28.06 -44.66
N SER A 585 22.20 28.32 -44.91
CA SER A 585 23.21 27.41 -45.39
C SER A 585 23.58 26.31 -44.39
N SER A 586 23.97 25.17 -44.95
CA SER A 586 24.58 24.00 -44.32
C SER A 586 23.61 23.06 -43.60
N TRP A 587 23.17 22.02 -44.30
CA TRP A 587 23.28 20.62 -43.88
C TRP A 587 23.36 19.79 -45.17
N SER A 588 24.60 19.55 -45.61
CA SER A 588 24.89 18.49 -46.56
C SER A 588 24.59 17.16 -45.91
N SER A 589 23.86 16.30 -46.62
CA SER A 589 23.63 14.87 -46.34
C SER A 589 22.38 14.54 -45.52
N PHE A 590 21.20 14.59 -46.16
CA PHE A 590 20.14 13.62 -45.87
C PHE A 590 19.38 13.34 -47.18
N GLN A 591 19.63 12.18 -47.79
CA GLN A 591 18.87 11.67 -48.93
C GLN A 591 17.50 11.21 -48.42
N LEU A 592 16.44 11.90 -48.85
CA LEU A 592 15.07 11.42 -48.75
C LEU A 592 14.75 10.61 -50.02
N THR A 593 14.69 9.29 -49.88
CA THR A 593 14.22 8.38 -50.93
C THR A 593 12.68 8.42 -50.99
N PHE A 594 12.18 8.72 -52.17
CA PHE A 594 10.78 8.71 -52.61
C PHE A 594 10.06 7.38 -52.35
N ILE A 595 8.78 7.44 -51.98
CA ILE A 595 7.71 6.59 -52.53
C ILE A 595 6.46 7.46 -52.77
N LEU A 596 6.18 7.74 -54.05
CA LEU A 596 4.89 8.21 -54.58
C LEU A 596 4.47 7.21 -55.66
N GLU A 597 3.42 6.44 -55.39
CA GLU A 597 2.69 5.60 -56.35
C GLU A 597 1.23 5.61 -55.86
N THR A 598 0.33 6.42 -56.39
CA THR A 598 -0.48 6.26 -57.62
C THR A 598 -1.59 7.31 -57.39
N SER A 599 -2.09 8.11 -58.32
CA SER A 599 -2.67 7.82 -59.63
C SER A 599 -2.99 9.18 -60.23
N PHE A 600 -2.59 9.49 -61.47
CA PHE A 600 -3.35 10.29 -62.44
C PHE A 600 -2.51 10.44 -63.71
N LYS A 601 -2.88 9.68 -64.74
CA LYS A 601 -2.41 9.88 -66.11
C LYS A 601 -3.49 9.31 -67.03
N GLN A 602 -4.17 10.19 -67.77
CA GLN A 602 -3.90 10.37 -69.19
C GLN A 602 -4.95 11.27 -69.82
N GLY A 603 -4.47 12.35 -70.42
CA GLY A 603 -5.20 13.13 -71.40
C GLY A 603 -4.18 13.86 -72.25
N THR A 604 -3.84 13.33 -73.42
CA THR A 604 -3.36 14.14 -74.54
C THR A 604 -3.31 13.35 -75.86
N LEU A 605 -3.78 14.06 -76.89
CA LEU A 605 -3.38 14.02 -78.31
C LEU A 605 -4.10 13.05 -79.27
N ARG A 606 -5.07 13.66 -79.98
CA ARG A 606 -5.35 13.62 -81.43
C ARG A 606 -4.51 12.66 -82.29
N LYS A 607 -5.20 11.90 -83.16
CA LYS A 607 -4.78 11.57 -84.53
C LYS A 607 -5.97 11.72 -85.51
N PRO A 608 -5.72 11.98 -86.82
CA PRO A 608 -6.72 12.40 -87.80
C PRO A 608 -7.34 11.26 -88.64
N ILE A 609 -8.60 11.49 -89.05
CA ILE A 609 -9.31 11.27 -90.35
C ILE A 609 -9.24 9.90 -91.09
N THR A 610 -10.43 9.54 -91.62
CA THR A 610 -10.85 8.55 -92.66
C THR A 610 -10.82 7.08 -92.25
N MET A 611 -11.86 6.26 -92.50
CA MET A 611 -12.96 6.28 -93.47
C MET A 611 -14.31 5.98 -92.80
#